data_AF-A0A496XJW8-F1
#
_entry.id   AF-A0A496XJW8-F1
#
_cell.length_a   1.000
_cell.length_b   1.000
_cell.length_c   1.000
_cell.angle_alpha   90.00
_cell.angle_beta   90.00
_cell.angle_gamma   90.00
#
_symmetry.space_group_name_H-M   'P 1'
#
loop_
_entity.id
_entity.type
_entity.pdbx_description
1 polymer ?
#
loop_
_entity_poly.entity_id
_entity_poly.type
_entity_poly.pdbx_seq_one_letter_code
_entity_poly.pdbx_strand_id
1 'polypeptide(L)'
;MEIDWLIWGVAFLFFLPLHFGVPLLYLLIQEGPEAMRMKISGLLLWGGMSAALGFTIAILLWPHSKTWATVAIVIALVHPWFELLFRGRTN
;
A
#
# COMPACT_ATOMS: atom_id res chain seq x y z
N MET A 1 -17.23 -15.39 -13.92
CA MET A 1 -15.77 -15.31 -14.15
C MET A 1 -15.12 -15.80 -12.88
N GLU A 2 -14.37 -16.89 -12.94
CA GLU A 2 -13.71 -17.44 -11.74
C GLU A 2 -12.58 -16.51 -11.29
N ILE A 3 -12.41 -16.39 -9.97
CA ILE A 3 -11.31 -15.63 -9.39
C ILE A 3 -10.07 -16.54 -9.41
N ASP A 4 -9.09 -16.18 -10.23
CA ASP A 4 -7.79 -16.84 -10.22
C ASP A 4 -6.96 -16.35 -9.03
N TRP A 5 -7.01 -17.10 -7.94
CA TRP A 5 -6.30 -16.79 -6.70
C TRP A 5 -4.77 -16.73 -6.87
N LEU A 6 -4.21 -17.45 -7.84
CA LEU A 6 -2.77 -17.40 -8.12
C LEU A 6 -2.39 -16.04 -8.71
N ILE A 7 -3.16 -15.55 -9.68
CA ILE A 7 -2.94 -14.23 -10.28
C ILE A 7 -3.04 -13.13 -9.22
N TRP A 8 -4.06 -13.19 -8.36
CA TRP A 8 -4.22 -12.21 -7.27
C TRP A 8 -3.11 -12.28 -6.23
N GLY A 9 -2.66 -13.49 -5.87
CA GLY A 9 -1.52 -13.68 -4.98
C GLY A 9 -0.23 -13.08 -5.55
N VAL A 10 0.07 -13.37 -6.83
CA VAL A 10 1.22 -12.79 -7.52
C VAL A 10 1.11 -11.27 -7.61
N ALA A 11 -0.04 -10.74 -8.01
CA ALA A 11 -0.26 -9.29 -8.09
C ALA A 11 -0.06 -8.62 -6.72
N PHE A 12 -0.53 -9.23 -5.63
CA PHE A 12 -0.32 -8.72 -4.28
C PHE A 12 1.16 -8.71 -3.90
N LEU A 13 1.89 -9.78 -4.19
CA LEU A 13 3.32 -9.87 -3.92
C LEU A 13 4.14 -8.81 -4.68
N PHE A 14 3.80 -8.53 -5.94
CA PHE A 14 4.45 -7.46 -6.72
C PHE A 14 4.03 -6.05 -6.28
N PHE A 15 2.83 -5.92 -5.73
CA PHE A 15 2.32 -4.67 -5.17
C PHE A 15 3.05 -4.26 -3.88
N LEU A 16 3.37 -5.22 -3.00
CA LEU A 16 3.97 -4.95 -1.69
C LEU A 16 5.28 -4.14 -1.74
N PRO A 17 6.28 -4.45 -2.60
CA PRO A 17 7.48 -3.62 -2.74
C PRO A 17 7.20 -2.18 -3.18
N LEU A 18 6.18 -1.95 -4.01
CA LEU A 18 5.83 -0.60 -4.43
C LEU A 18 5.11 0.15 -3.29
N HIS A 19 4.22 -0.55 -2.59
CA HIS A 19 3.43 0.00 -1.49
C HIS A 19 4.26 0.33 -0.25
N PHE A 20 5.27 -0.49 0.08
CA PHE A 20 6.12 -0.27 1.25
C PHE A 20 7.51 0.24 0.91
N GLY A 21 8.13 -0.33 -0.13
CA GLY A 21 9.53 -0.07 -0.46
C GLY A 21 9.75 1.38 -0.84
N VAL A 22 8.89 1.99 -1.67
CA VAL A 22 9.08 3.39 -2.08
C VAL A 22 8.91 4.36 -0.91
N PRO A 23 7.85 4.26 -0.07
CA PRO A 23 7.74 5.03 1.18
C PRO A 23 8.91 4.85 2.15
N LEU A 24 9.43 3.62 2.31
CA LEU A 24 10.58 3.34 3.18
C LEU A 24 11.86 3.96 2.64
N LEU A 25 12.11 3.87 1.33
CA LEU A 25 13.25 4.51 0.68
C LEU A 25 13.16 6.02 0.81
N TYR A 26 11.96 6.60 0.68
CA TYR A 26 11.74 8.02 0.90
C TYR A 26 12.11 8.43 2.34
N LEU A 27 11.61 7.71 3.35
CA LEU A 27 11.97 7.97 4.76
C LEU A 27 13.47 7.89 4.99
N LEU A 28 14.12 6.85 4.45
CA LEU A 28 15.54 6.63 4.62
C LEU A 28 16.38 7.74 4.00
N ILE A 29 16.02 8.19 2.79
CA ILE A 29 16.78 9.19 2.03
C ILE A 29 16.54 10.61 2.58
N GLN A 30 15.30 10.97 2.89
CA GLN A 30 14.93 12.34 3.26
C GLN A 30 15.06 12.62 4.76
N GLU A 31 14.68 11.67 5.62
CA GLU A 31 14.63 11.87 7.07
C GLU A 31 15.72 11.09 7.82
N GLY A 32 16.39 10.15 7.16
CA GLY A 32 17.48 9.38 7.73
C GLY A 32 17.03 8.17 8.57
N PRO A 33 17.99 7.37 9.07
CA PRO A 33 17.73 6.08 9.69
C PRO A 33 17.00 6.18 11.05
N GLU A 34 17.20 7.25 11.81
CA GLU A 34 16.52 7.44 13.10
C GLU A 34 15.02 7.71 12.93
N ALA A 35 14.66 8.60 11.99
CA ALA A 35 13.27 8.87 11.66
C ALA A 35 12.56 7.64 11.09
N MET A 36 13.27 6.88 10.22
CA MET A 36 12.76 5.60 9.71
C MET A 36 12.42 4.65 10.87
N ARG A 37 13.33 4.48 11.84
CA ARG A 37 13.11 3.59 12.99
C ARG A 37 11.88 3.97 13.82
N MET A 38 11.59 5.27 13.96
CA MET A 38 10.43 5.74 14.71
C MET A 38 9.11 5.56 13.95
N LYS A 39 9.13 5.73 12.61
CA LYS A 39 7.92 5.75 11.77
C LYS A 39 7.59 4.39 11.12
N ILE A 40 8.54 3.45 11.09
CA ILE A 40 8.37 2.16 10.39
C ILE A 40 7.23 1.31 10.94
N SER A 41 7.01 1.27 12.25
CA SER A 41 5.93 0.48 12.84
C SER A 41 4.56 0.98 12.42
N GLY A 42 4.36 2.30 12.44
CA GLY A 42 3.15 2.95 11.95
C GLY A 42 2.94 2.71 10.46
N LEU A 43 4.00 2.85 9.65
CA LEU A 43 3.96 2.58 8.22
C LEU A 43 3.57 1.13 7.91
N LEU A 44 4.14 0.16 8.63
CA LEU A 44 3.84 -1.26 8.45
C LEU A 44 2.41 -1.61 8.86
N LEU A 45 1.92 -1.08 9.99
CA LEU A 45 0.55 -1.30 10.45
C LEU A 45 -0.47 -0.67 9.50
N TRP A 46 -0.37 0.63 9.26
CA TRP A 46 -1.33 1.35 8.41
C TRP A 46 -1.21 0.95 6.94
N GLY A 47 0.02 0.78 6.45
CA GLY A 47 0.27 0.27 5.11
C GLY A 47 -0.20 -1.17 4.94
N GLY A 48 -0.04 -2.03 5.95
CA GLY A 48 -0.50 -3.42 5.91
C GLY A 48 -2.02 -3.51 5.84
N MET A 49 -2.71 -2.74 6.67
CA MET A 49 -4.16 -2.65 6.66
C MET A 49 -4.68 -2.08 5.33
N SER A 50 -4.08 -1.01 4.81
CA SER A 50 -4.52 -0.42 3.54
C SER A 50 -4.25 -1.32 2.34
N ALA A 51 -3.13 -2.05 2.34
CA ALA A 51 -2.82 -3.06 1.33
C ALA A 51 -3.88 -4.17 1.32
N ALA A 52 -4.15 -4.75 2.50
CA ALA A 52 -5.12 -5.84 2.64
C ALA A 52 -6.53 -5.41 2.24
N LEU A 53 -6.99 -4.24 2.70
CA LEU A 53 -8.31 -3.70 2.36
C LEU A 53 -8.41 -3.36 0.88
N GLY A 54 -7.42 -2.65 0.33
CA GLY A 54 -7.39 -2.26 -1.07
C GLY A 54 -7.46 -3.46 -2.02
N PHE A 55 -6.68 -4.50 -1.74
CA PHE A 55 -6.71 -5.73 -2.53
C PHE A 55 -8.00 -6.52 -2.35
N THR A 56 -8.54 -6.59 -1.14
CA THR A 56 -9.83 -7.26 -0.87
C THR A 56 -10.94 -6.59 -1.68
N ILE A 57 -11.01 -5.26 -1.65
CA ILE A 57 -11.99 -4.48 -2.43
C ILE A 57 -11.77 -4.70 -3.93
N ALA A 58 -10.53 -4.72 -4.41
CA ALA A 58 -10.22 -4.96 -5.82
C ALA A 58 -10.69 -6.35 -6.29
N ILE A 59 -10.47 -7.40 -5.49
CA ILE A 59 -10.93 -8.77 -5.77
C ILE A 59 -12.46 -8.81 -5.88
N LEU A 60 -13.16 -8.16 -4.95
CA LEU A 60 -14.63 -8.10 -4.95
C LEU A 60 -15.18 -7.32 -6.14
N LEU A 61 -14.49 -6.27 -6.59
CA LEU A 61 -14.91 -5.45 -7.72
C LEU A 61 -14.59 -6.07 -9.08
N TRP A 62 -13.60 -6.96 -9.14
CA TRP A 62 -13.10 -7.54 -10.39
C TRP A 62 -14.17 -8.19 -11.29
N PRO A 63 -15.15 -8.96 -10.76
CA PRO A 63 -16.23 -9.53 -11.58
C PRO A 63 -17.18 -8.48 -12.15
N HIS A 64 -17.26 -7.30 -11.52
CA HIS A 64 -18.20 -6.25 -11.87
C HIS A 64 -17.57 -5.18 -12.77
N SER A 65 -16.34 -4.76 -12.48
CA SER A 65 -15.62 -3.76 -13.27
C SER A 65 -14.12 -3.80 -12.98
N LYS A 66 -13.35 -4.15 -14.01
CA LYS A 66 -11.88 -4.13 -13.97
C LYS A 66 -11.32 -2.72 -13.72
N THR A 67 -12.00 -1.69 -14.21
CA THR A 67 -11.62 -0.29 -13.98
C THR A 67 -11.69 0.05 -12.50
N TRP A 68 -12.79 -0.29 -11.83
CA TRP A 68 -12.95 0.00 -10.40
C TRP A 68 -12.01 -0.82 -9.53
N ALA A 69 -11.76 -2.09 -9.89
CA ALA A 69 -10.74 -2.90 -9.22
C ALA A 69 -9.34 -2.28 -9.34
N THR A 70 -8.97 -1.79 -10.53
CA THR A 70 -7.68 -1.12 -10.76
C THR A 70 -7.58 0.17 -9.96
N VAL A 71 -8.65 0.98 -9.94
CA VAL A 71 -8.71 2.22 -9.14
C VAL A 71 -8.50 1.92 -7.65
N ALA A 72 -9.12 0.85 -7.11
CA ALA A 72 -8.92 0.45 -5.73
C ALA A 72 -7.45 0.12 -5.41
N ILE A 73 -6.75 -0.59 -6.31
CA ILE A 73 -5.32 -0.88 -6.18
C ILE A 73 -4.47 0.40 -6.22
N VAL A 74 -4.78 1.31 -7.14
CA VAL A 74 -4.05 2.60 -7.25
C VAL A 74 -4.25 3.45 -6.00
N ILE A 75 -5.47 3.55 -5.47
CA ILE A 75 -5.73 4.28 -4.22
C ILE A 75 -4.96 3.64 -3.06
N ALA A 76 -4.98 2.31 -2.97
CA ALA A 76 -4.22 1.58 -1.96
C ALA A 76 -2.73 1.90 -2.06
N LEU A 77 -2.16 1.89 -3.27
CA LEU A 77 -0.74 2.20 -3.52
C LEU A 77 -0.32 3.58 -3.01
N VAL A 78 -1.20 4.57 -3.16
CA VAL A 78 -0.91 5.96 -2.75
C VAL A 78 -1.14 6.16 -1.25
N HIS A 79 -1.95 5.31 -0.61
CA HIS A 79 -2.34 5.48 0.79
C HIS A 79 -1.18 5.64 1.79
N PRO A 80 -0.08 4.85 1.74
CA PRO A 80 1.04 4.99 2.68
C PRO A 80 1.73 6.36 2.62
N TRP A 81 1.63 7.05 1.49
CA TRP A 81 2.18 8.39 1.32
C TRP A 81 1.42 9.43 2.13
N PHE A 82 0.12 9.23 2.37
CA PHE A 82 -0.63 10.17 3.20
C PHE A 82 -0.14 10.16 4.65
N GLU A 83 0.18 8.99 5.19
CA GLU A 83 0.77 8.85 6.52
C GLU A 83 2.09 9.65 6.62
N LEU A 84 2.94 9.52 5.60
CA LEU A 84 4.23 10.23 5.54
C LEU A 84 4.09 11.74 5.39
N LEU A 85 3.28 12.20 4.43
CA LEU A 85 3.18 13.61 4.03
C LEU A 85 2.38 14.48 5.01
N PHE A 86 1.40 13.88 5.69
CA PHE A 86 0.46 14.62 6.53
C PHE A 86 0.65 14.34 8.03
N ARG A 87 1.03 13.12 8.42
CA ARG A 87 1.24 12.76 9.83
C ARG A 87 2.66 12.99 10.32
N GLY A 88 3.62 13.16 9.42
CA GLY A 88 5.00 13.52 9.75
C GLY A 88 5.21 14.99 10.16
N ARG A 89 4.20 15.87 10.01
CA ARG A 89 4.30 17.32 10.31
C ARG A 89 3.83 17.73 11.71
N THR A 90 3.27 16.81 12.49
CA THR A 90 2.61 17.12 13.77
C THR A 90 3.41 16.72 15.01
N ASN A 91 4.66 16.27 14.85
CA ASN A 91 5.62 16.04 15.94
C ASN A 91 6.83 16.94 15.74
#